data_AF-A0A436QTQ2-F1
#
_entry.id   AF-A0A436QTQ2-F1
#
_cell.length_a   1.000
_cell.length_b   1.000
_cell.length_c   1.000
_cell.angle_alpha   90.00
_cell.angle_beta   90.00
_cell.angle_gamma   90.00
#
_symmetry.space_group_name_H-M   'P 1'
#
loop_
_entity.id
_entity.type
_entity.pdbx_description
1 polymer ?
#
loop_
_entity_poly.entity_id
_entity_poly.type
_entity_poly.pdbx_seq_one_letter_code
_entity_poly.pdbx_strand_id
1 'polypeptide(L)'
;PLLARMRAATVKADKGDVDGAVKDFDDVAADNAIPAGIRDIARLRAALLLVDHGSFADVSSRVEALTADTNPLRHSAREALGLAAWKDGKSADALKLFDQISSDEAAPRNVRQRAQLMSELIRGSGNAS
;
A
#
# COMPACT_ATOMS: atom_id res chain seq x y z
N PRO A 1 12.90 -2.58 -21.73
CA PRO A 1 12.37 -3.79 -21.03
C PRO A 1 11.52 -3.41 -19.80
N LEU A 2 10.44 -4.13 -19.50
CA LEU A 2 9.48 -3.79 -18.43
C LEU A 2 10.13 -3.70 -17.03
N LEU A 3 10.96 -4.67 -16.66
CA LEU A 3 11.68 -4.65 -15.38
C LEU A 3 12.62 -3.44 -15.26
N ALA A 4 13.13 -2.93 -16.38
CA ALA A 4 13.96 -1.72 -16.39
C ALA A 4 13.13 -0.47 -16.06
N ARG A 5 11.88 -0.39 -16.51
CA ARG A 5 10.94 0.70 -16.15
C ARG A 5 10.66 0.69 -14.65
N MET A 6 10.33 -0.49 -14.09
CA MET A 6 10.10 -0.66 -12.65
C MET A 6 11.34 -0.26 -11.82
N ARG A 7 12.55 -0.66 -12.27
CA ARG A 7 13.78 -0.30 -11.57
C ARG A 7 14.07 1.20 -11.66
N ALA A 8 13.84 1.82 -12.82
CA ALA A 8 14.03 3.26 -12.99
C ALA A 8 13.14 4.06 -12.03
N ALA A 9 11.87 3.68 -11.90
CA ALA A 9 10.96 4.27 -10.91
C ALA A 9 11.50 4.16 -9.48
N THR A 10 11.99 2.98 -9.08
CA THR A 10 12.64 2.82 -7.77
C THR A 10 13.86 3.73 -7.60
N VAL A 11 14.73 3.85 -8.62
CA VAL A 11 15.91 4.72 -8.55
C VAL A 11 15.53 6.20 -8.40
N LYS A 12 14.42 6.64 -9.00
CA LYS A 12 13.91 8.01 -8.80
C LYS A 12 13.49 8.23 -7.34
N ALA A 13 12.70 7.30 -6.77
CA ALA A 13 12.32 7.36 -5.36
C ALA A 13 13.55 7.37 -4.43
N ASP A 14 14.54 6.52 -4.71
CA ASP A 14 15.80 6.46 -3.94
C ASP A 14 16.58 7.80 -3.98
N LYS A 15 16.37 8.62 -5.01
CA LYS A 15 16.97 9.95 -5.17
C LYS A 15 16.10 11.10 -4.64
N GLY A 16 14.95 10.78 -4.03
CA GLY A 16 13.99 11.76 -3.53
C GLY A 16 13.03 12.31 -4.58
N ASP A 17 13.11 11.85 -5.84
CA ASP A 17 12.12 12.18 -6.89
C ASP A 17 10.90 11.26 -6.75
N VAL A 18 10.10 11.51 -5.71
CA VAL A 18 8.92 10.69 -5.39
C VAL A 18 7.83 10.87 -6.44
N ASP A 19 7.55 12.10 -6.86
CA ASP A 19 6.54 12.39 -7.87
C ASP A 19 6.87 11.73 -9.21
N GLY A 20 8.14 11.80 -9.63
CA GLY A 20 8.62 11.12 -10.83
C GLY A 20 8.56 9.59 -10.73
N ALA A 21 8.80 9.03 -9.54
CA ALA A 21 8.67 7.59 -9.30
C ALA A 21 7.21 7.12 -9.31
N VAL A 22 6.32 7.85 -8.65
CA VAL A 22 4.87 7.58 -8.64
C VAL A 22 4.34 7.62 -10.07
N LYS A 23 4.69 8.66 -10.83
CA LYS A 23 4.32 8.76 -12.25
C LYS A 23 4.78 7.54 -13.05
N ASP A 24 6.05 7.13 -12.92
CA ASP A 24 6.57 5.99 -13.67
C ASP A 24 5.87 4.67 -13.31
N PHE A 25 5.52 4.46 -12.03
CA PHE A 25 4.74 3.30 -11.60
C PHE A 25 3.29 3.36 -12.11
N ASP A 26 2.66 4.53 -12.08
CA ASP A 26 1.30 4.72 -12.61
C ASP A 26 1.24 4.49 -14.13
N ASP A 27 2.27 4.93 -14.87
CA ASP A 27 2.38 4.68 -16.31
C ASP A 27 2.55 3.17 -16.63
N VAL A 28 3.13 2.38 -15.71
CA VAL A 28 3.14 0.90 -15.80
C VAL A 28 1.77 0.32 -15.44
N ALA A 29 1.12 0.85 -14.41
CA ALA A 29 -0.18 0.37 -13.96
C ALA A 29 -1.31 0.60 -14.99
N ALA A 30 -1.22 1.66 -15.78
CA ALA A 30 -2.21 2.06 -16.79
C ALA A 30 -2.03 1.34 -18.15
N ASP A 31 -0.88 0.73 -18.40
CA ASP A 31 -0.55 0.09 -19.68
C ASP A 31 -1.19 -1.31 -19.77
N ASN A 32 -2.32 -1.40 -20.47
CA ASN A 32 -3.09 -2.63 -20.61
C ASN A 32 -2.36 -3.77 -21.37
N ALA A 33 -1.25 -3.50 -22.04
CA ALA A 33 -0.42 -4.53 -22.66
C ALA A 33 0.44 -5.30 -21.64
N ILE A 34 0.59 -4.77 -20.43
CA ILE A 34 1.36 -5.38 -19.34
C ILE A 34 0.49 -6.40 -18.58
N PRO A 35 1.00 -7.59 -18.23
CA PRO A 35 0.26 -8.56 -17.42
C PRO A 35 -0.32 -7.96 -16.13
N ALA A 36 -1.58 -8.28 -15.81
CA ALA A 36 -2.33 -7.66 -14.72
C ALA A 36 -1.58 -7.68 -13.37
N GLY A 37 -0.96 -8.80 -13.01
CA GLY A 37 -0.18 -8.92 -11.77
C GLY A 37 0.99 -7.93 -11.68
N ILE A 38 1.64 -7.59 -12.80
CA ILE A 38 2.71 -6.57 -12.80
C ILE A 38 2.12 -5.17 -12.65
N ARG A 39 0.96 -4.90 -13.26
CA ARG A 39 0.25 -3.63 -13.08
C ARG A 39 -0.17 -3.43 -11.63
N ASP A 40 -0.65 -4.48 -10.96
CA ASP A 40 -1.04 -4.42 -9.55
C ASP A 40 0.18 -4.21 -8.63
N ILE A 41 1.32 -4.82 -8.94
CA ILE A 41 2.57 -4.54 -8.24
C ILE A 41 2.98 -3.07 -8.43
N ALA A 42 2.81 -2.50 -9.63
CA ALA A 42 3.12 -1.09 -9.89
C ALA A 42 2.20 -0.14 -9.10
N ARG A 43 0.89 -0.41 -9.08
CA ARG A 43 -0.08 0.31 -8.22
C ARG A 43 0.32 0.29 -6.75
N LEU A 44 0.66 -0.90 -6.23
CA LEU A 44 1.10 -1.06 -4.84
C LEU A 44 2.40 -0.29 -4.55
N ARG A 45 3.37 -0.33 -5.47
CA ARG A 45 4.63 0.42 -5.33
C ARG A 45 4.41 1.93 -5.28
N ALA A 46 3.55 2.47 -6.15
CA ALA A 46 3.16 3.88 -6.12
C ALA A 46 2.48 4.24 -4.80
N ALA A 47 1.52 3.43 -4.35
CA ALA A 47 0.80 3.65 -3.10
C ALA A 47 1.71 3.64 -1.87
N LEU A 48 2.70 2.73 -1.80
CA LEU A 48 3.65 2.68 -0.70
C LEU A 48 4.52 3.94 -0.60
N LEU A 49 4.87 4.57 -1.73
CA LEU A 49 5.53 5.88 -1.71
C LEU A 49 4.57 6.97 -1.19
N LEU A 50 3.32 6.94 -1.64
CA LEU A 50 2.31 7.93 -1.27
C LEU A 50 1.87 7.85 0.19
N VAL A 51 2.10 6.74 0.90
CA VAL A 51 1.86 6.65 2.35
C VAL A 51 2.60 7.78 3.10
N ASP A 52 3.84 8.09 2.69
CA ASP A 52 4.65 9.12 3.35
C ASP A 52 4.66 10.47 2.65
N HIS A 53 4.26 10.50 1.38
CA HIS A 53 4.42 11.67 0.51
C HIS A 53 3.12 12.20 -0.10
N GLY A 54 2.00 11.52 0.11
CA GLY A 54 0.70 11.88 -0.47
C GLY A 54 -0.44 11.88 0.55
N SER A 55 -1.66 12.00 0.03
CA SER A 55 -2.89 11.93 0.82
C SER A 55 -3.43 10.50 0.90
N PHE A 56 -4.37 10.27 1.83
CA PHE A 56 -5.15 9.03 1.86
C PHE A 56 -5.83 8.74 0.52
N ALA A 57 -6.34 9.76 -0.17
CA ALA A 57 -6.99 9.59 -1.47
C ALA A 57 -6.01 9.12 -2.56
N ASP A 58 -4.77 9.62 -2.53
CA ASP A 58 -3.72 9.20 -3.47
C ASP A 58 -3.37 7.72 -3.29
N VAL A 59 -3.29 7.26 -2.04
CA VAL A 59 -3.09 5.84 -1.71
C VAL A 59 -4.31 5.01 -2.10
N SER A 60 -5.51 5.38 -1.65
CA SER A 60 -6.75 4.62 -1.88
C SER A 60 -7.01 4.39 -3.37
N SER A 61 -6.88 5.44 -4.19
CA SER A 61 -7.10 5.35 -5.64
C SER A 61 -6.23 4.30 -6.35
N ARG A 62 -5.12 3.88 -5.75
CA ARG A 62 -4.19 2.89 -6.31
C ARG A 62 -4.38 1.49 -5.74
N VAL A 63 -4.70 1.36 -4.45
CA VAL A 63 -4.72 0.04 -3.78
C VAL A 63 -6.09 -0.45 -3.33
N GLU A 64 -7.14 0.38 -3.34
CA GLU A 64 -8.46 -0.02 -2.84
C GLU A 64 -8.99 -1.29 -3.53
N ALA A 65 -8.95 -1.34 -4.86
CA ALA A 65 -9.34 -2.53 -5.62
C ALA A 65 -8.45 -3.77 -5.33
N LEU A 66 -7.20 -3.55 -4.92
CA LEU A 66 -6.27 -4.63 -4.56
C LEU A 66 -6.57 -5.21 -3.17
N THR A 67 -7.40 -4.57 -2.35
CA THR A 67 -7.77 -5.08 -1.02
C THR A 67 -8.80 -6.20 -1.06
N ALA A 68 -9.38 -6.51 -2.24
CA ALA A 68 -10.36 -7.59 -2.40
C ALA A 68 -9.78 -8.95 -1.98
N ASP A 69 -10.61 -9.80 -1.36
CA ASP A 69 -10.18 -11.11 -0.82
C ASP A 69 -9.56 -12.05 -1.87
N THR A 70 -9.96 -11.88 -3.12
CA THR A 70 -9.46 -12.66 -4.27
C THR A 70 -8.10 -12.18 -4.78
N ASN A 71 -7.64 -11.00 -4.38
CA ASN A 71 -6.37 -10.46 -4.86
C ASN A 71 -5.20 -11.01 -4.03
N PRO A 72 -4.13 -11.53 -4.66
CA PRO A 72 -2.96 -12.03 -3.93
C PRO A 72 -2.19 -10.92 -3.17
N LEU A 73 -2.37 -9.65 -3.54
CA LEU A 73 -1.72 -8.50 -2.90
C LEU A 73 -2.54 -7.87 -1.77
N ARG A 74 -3.71 -8.44 -1.41
CA ARG A 74 -4.67 -7.83 -0.48
C ARG A 74 -4.08 -7.40 0.85
N HIS A 75 -3.16 -8.18 1.43
CA HIS A 75 -2.56 -7.83 2.72
C HIS A 75 -1.66 -6.61 2.61
N SER A 76 -0.80 -6.56 1.59
CA SER A 76 0.06 -5.40 1.34
C SER A 76 -0.75 -4.15 0.99
N ALA A 77 -1.84 -4.33 0.24
CA ALA A 77 -2.76 -3.24 -0.10
C ALA A 77 -3.49 -2.69 1.14
N ARG A 78 -4.02 -3.57 1.99
CA ARG A 78 -4.64 -3.20 3.28
C ARG A 78 -3.64 -2.52 4.21
N GLU A 79 -2.39 -2.96 4.21
CA GLU A 79 -1.33 -2.35 5.02
C GLU A 79 -1.03 -0.92 4.55
N ALA A 80 -0.84 -0.71 3.24
CA ALA A 80 -0.64 0.63 2.69
C ALA A 80 -1.85 1.55 2.98
N LEU A 81 -3.07 1.06 2.78
CA LEU A 81 -4.29 1.80 3.05
C LEU A 81 -4.46 2.11 4.54
N GLY A 82 -4.11 1.18 5.43
CA GLY A 82 -4.20 1.34 6.88
C GLY A 82 -3.18 2.34 7.41
N LEU A 83 -1.96 2.32 6.88
CA LEU A 83 -0.94 3.32 7.20
C LEU A 83 -1.38 4.73 6.78
N ALA A 84 -1.90 4.85 5.56
CA ALA A 84 -2.42 6.12 5.05
C ALA A 84 -3.62 6.63 5.88
N ALA A 85 -4.54 5.73 6.24
CA ALA A 85 -5.69 6.07 7.10
C ALA A 85 -5.24 6.58 8.46
N TRP A 86 -4.27 5.91 9.09
CA TRP A 86 -3.76 6.32 10.39
C TRP A 86 -3.09 7.70 10.35
N LYS A 87 -2.26 7.96 9.33
CA LYS A 87 -1.63 9.26 9.11
C LYS A 87 -2.62 10.39 8.86
N ASP A 88 -3.77 10.06 8.26
CA ASP A 88 -4.89 10.98 8.03
C ASP A 88 -5.83 11.11 9.25
N GLY A 89 -5.42 10.60 10.42
CA GLY A 89 -6.19 10.67 11.67
C GLY A 89 -7.38 9.71 11.75
N LYS A 90 -7.55 8.83 10.76
CA LYS A 90 -8.65 7.85 10.69
C LYS A 90 -8.28 6.55 11.41
N SER A 91 -7.94 6.64 12.69
CA SER A 91 -7.48 5.50 13.49
C SER A 91 -8.44 4.31 13.48
N ALA A 92 -9.76 4.56 13.52
CA ALA A 92 -10.75 3.49 13.48
C ALA A 92 -10.73 2.71 12.15
N ASP A 93 -10.52 3.39 11.02
CA ASP A 93 -10.45 2.74 9.71
C ASP A 93 -9.11 2.02 9.53
N ALA A 94 -8.02 2.60 10.02
CA ALA A 94 -6.73 1.92 10.08
C ALA A 94 -6.81 0.61 10.88
N LEU A 95 -7.43 0.64 12.06
CA LEU A 95 -7.62 -0.56 12.89
C LEU A 95 -8.40 -1.65 12.17
N LYS A 96 -9.50 -1.31 11.48
CA LYS A 96 -10.26 -2.28 10.66
C LYS A 96 -9.37 -2.95 9.62
N LEU A 97 -8.52 -2.19 8.93
CA LEU A 97 -7.63 -2.72 7.89
C LEU A 97 -6.54 -3.63 8.45
N PHE A 98 -5.95 -3.29 9.60
CA PHE A 98 -4.97 -4.15 10.27
C PHE A 98 -5.61 -5.40 10.90
N ASP A 99 -6.84 -5.29 11.41
CA ASP A 99 -7.60 -6.43 11.93
C ASP A 99 -7.96 -7.41 10.80
N GLN A 100 -8.30 -6.93 9.60
CA GLN A 100 -8.48 -7.77 8.41
C GLN A 100 -7.21 -8.53 7.99
N ILE A 101 -6.01 -8.00 8.29
CA ILE A 101 -4.76 -8.69 7.99
C ILE A 101 -4.46 -9.73 9.09
N SER A 102 -4.56 -9.33 10.35
CA SER A 102 -4.18 -10.19 11.48
C SER A 102 -5.15 -11.37 11.70
N SER A 103 -6.41 -11.25 11.28
CA SER A 103 -7.41 -12.32 11.33
C SER A 103 -7.41 -13.26 10.13
N ASP A 104 -6.70 -12.94 9.04
CA ASP A 104 -6.63 -13.80 7.85
C ASP A 104 -5.51 -14.84 8.00
N GLU A 105 -5.88 -16.11 8.14
CA GLU A 105 -4.95 -17.23 8.29
C GLU A 105 -4.07 -17.45 7.06
N ALA A 106 -4.49 -17.00 5.87
CA ALA A 106 -3.72 -17.07 4.64
C ALA A 106 -2.65 -15.97 4.53
N ALA A 107 -2.66 -14.96 5.40
CA ALA A 107 -1.58 -13.97 5.46
C ALA A 107 -0.27 -14.63 5.95
N PRO A 108 0.90 -14.27 5.38
CA PRO A 108 2.18 -14.72 5.93
C PRO A 108 2.35 -14.32 7.40
N ARG A 109 2.97 -15.18 8.23
CA ARG A 109 3.09 -14.95 9.69
C ARG A 109 3.68 -13.59 10.04
N ASN A 110 4.73 -13.16 9.35
CA ASN A 110 5.38 -11.87 9.56
C ASN A 110 4.48 -10.67 9.21
N VAL A 111 3.58 -10.83 8.24
CA VAL A 111 2.61 -9.80 7.85
C VAL A 111 1.52 -9.68 8.92
N ARG A 112 0.99 -10.81 9.43
CA ARG A 112 0.05 -10.78 10.56
C ARG A 112 0.65 -10.14 11.80
N GLN A 113 1.88 -10.51 12.16
CA GLN A 113 2.56 -9.96 13.34
C GLN A 113 2.76 -8.45 13.20
N ARG A 114 3.15 -7.96 12.01
CA ARG A 114 3.26 -6.53 11.76
C ARG A 114 1.92 -5.81 11.88
N ALA A 115 0.84 -6.40 11.35
CA ALA A 115 -0.50 -5.82 11.49
C ALA A 115 -0.96 -5.74 12.96
N GLN A 116 -0.70 -6.77 13.76
CA GLN A 116 -0.99 -6.75 15.21
C GLN A 116 -0.22 -5.63 15.91
N LEU A 117 1.09 -5.51 15.64
CA LEU A 117 1.93 -4.43 16.19
C LEU A 117 1.39 -3.05 15.80
N MET A 118 0.93 -2.87 14.55
CA MET A 118 0.34 -1.61 14.12
C MET A 118 -0.98 -1.33 14.84
N SER A 119 -1.87 -2.32 15.01
CA SER A 119 -3.11 -2.15 15.78
C SER A 119 -2.82 -1.75 17.24
N GLU A 120 -1.84 -2.38 17.89
CA GLU A 120 -1.42 -2.04 19.25
C GLU A 120 -0.84 -0.62 19.33
N LEU A 121 0.02 -0.24 18.39
CA LEU A 121 0.60 1.10 18.30
C LEU A 121 -0.47 2.18 18.14
N ILE A 122 -1.46 1.96 17.26
CA ILE A 122 -2.56 2.90 17.03
C ILE A 122 -3.38 3.08 18.32
N ARG A 123 -3.75 1.97 18.98
CA ARG A 123 -4.48 2.01 20.26
C ARG A 123 -3.70 2.72 21.36
N GLY A 124 -2.38 2.47 21.43
CA GLY A 124 -1.49 3.10 22.41
C GLY A 124 -1.22 4.59 22.16
N SER A 125 -1.38 5.07 20.92
CA SER A 125 -1.13 6.47 20.55
C SER A 125 -2.17 7.48 21.07
N GLY A 126 -3.24 7.02 21.74
CA GLY A 126 -4.33 7.88 22.24
C GLY A 126 -5.30 8.38 21.16
N ASN A 127 -4.93 8.24 19.88
CA ASN A 127 -5.74 8.62 18.71
C ASN A 127 -6.89 7.65 18.40
N ALA A 128 -7.10 6.62 19.21
CA ALA A 128 -8.12 5.58 19.02
C ALA A 128 -9.25 5.63 20.06
N SER A 129 -9.33 6.73 20.82
CA SER A 129 -10.35 6.94 21.87
C SER A 129 -11.74 7.18 21.29
#